data_AF-C7J821-F1
#
_entry.id   AF-C7J821-F1
#
_cell.length_a   1.000
_cell.length_b   1.000
_cell.length_c   1.000
_cell.angle_alpha   90.00
_cell.angle_beta   90.00
_cell.angle_gamma   90.00
#
_symmetry.space_group_name_H-M   'P 1'
#
loop_
_entity.id
_entity.type
_entity.pdbx_description
1 polymer ?
#
loop_
_entity_poly.entity_id
_entity_poly.type
_entity_poly.pdbx_seq_one_letter_code
_entity_poly.pdbx_strand_id
1 'polypeptide(L)'
;MKNDRTKLFDSLCRIDCTHRILMTGTLIQNNLTEFYALMNFCCPNLLGESGQFHENFSMPIERARYRGASAQLIKESIEASERLKKLVSPFVLRRTKEMLKNSASKLGTKHELTVWLKISAAQEYLYTNLIMSNVLGDEPGTPLAASQVARSICNHPVMVIGSDFEQRGESEEKKDALTDIIRKGLLAVSNIEDIEVDDYSLSSKVAFTLYLVDRLIKEDIRSCYFLNLHEH
;
A
#
# COMPACT_ATOMS: atom_id res chain seq x y z
N MET A 1 -1.79 -6.07 15.11
CA MET A 1 -2.66 -7.24 15.32
C MET A 1 -3.33 -7.70 14.01
N LYS A 2 -2.60 -7.74 12.89
CA LYS A 2 -3.21 -8.11 11.59
C LYS A 2 -3.35 -9.62 11.39
N ASN A 3 -2.64 -10.39 12.21
CA ASN A 3 -2.52 -11.83 12.12
C ASN A 3 -2.61 -12.39 13.55
N ASP A 4 -3.57 -13.28 13.75
CA ASP A 4 -3.89 -13.97 15.01
C ASP A 4 -2.75 -14.90 15.47
N ARG A 5 -1.81 -15.23 14.59
CA ARG A 5 -0.62 -16.05 14.89
C ARG A 5 0.62 -15.26 15.29
N THR A 6 0.48 -13.96 15.56
CA THR A 6 1.63 -13.13 15.93
C THR A 6 1.93 -13.24 17.43
N LYS A 7 3.22 -13.31 17.79
CA LYS A 7 3.67 -13.30 19.21
C LYS A 7 3.08 -12.13 20.01
N LEU A 8 2.85 -11.00 19.33
CA LEU A 8 2.20 -9.82 19.89
C LEU A 8 0.72 -10.08 20.24
N PHE A 9 -0.04 -10.79 19.39
CA PHE A 9 -1.43 -11.16 19.67
C PHE A 9 -1.51 -12.07 20.89
N ASP A 10 -0.68 -13.12 20.95
CA ASP A 10 -0.63 -14.04 22.08
C ASP A 10 -0.28 -13.33 23.39
N SER A 11 0.70 -12.43 23.35
CA SER A 11 1.12 -11.66 24.53
C SER A 11 0.00 -10.75 25.03
N LEU A 12 -0.73 -10.09 24.14
CA LEU A 12 -1.84 -9.21 24.49
C LEU A 12 -3.04 -10.00 25.03
N CYS A 13 -3.32 -11.21 24.51
CA CYS A 13 -4.37 -12.08 25.03
C CYS A 13 -4.11 -12.56 26.46
N ARG A 14 -2.84 -12.66 26.87
CA ARG A 14 -2.43 -13.06 28.24
C ARG A 14 -2.56 -11.95 29.27
N ILE A 15 -2.72 -10.69 28.84
CA ILE A 15 -2.92 -9.57 29.75
C ILE A 15 -4.36 -9.63 30.27
N ASP A 16 -4.49 -9.85 31.58
CA ASP A 16 -5.79 -9.82 32.24
C ASP A 16 -6.31 -8.37 32.27
N CYS A 17 -7.49 -8.17 31.68
CA CYS A 17 -8.10 -6.85 31.56
C CYS A 17 -9.63 -6.98 31.45
N THR A 18 -10.33 -6.11 32.18
CA THR A 18 -11.80 -6.10 32.22
C THR A 18 -12.43 -5.48 30.98
N HIS A 19 -11.76 -4.50 30.36
CA HIS A 19 -12.22 -3.79 29.18
C HIS A 19 -11.13 -3.75 28.12
N ARG A 20 -11.49 -4.12 26.88
CA ARG A 20 -10.61 -4.11 25.72
C ARG A 20 -11.16 -3.13 24.68
N ILE A 21 -10.40 -2.07 24.41
CA ILE A 21 -10.75 -1.07 23.39
C ILE A 21 -9.67 -1.11 22.32
N LEU A 22 -10.08 -1.30 21.06
CA LEU A 22 -9.20 -1.27 19.91
C LEU A 22 -9.44 0.00 19.09
N MET A 23 -8.36 0.72 18.78
CA MET A 23 -8.38 1.85 17.86
C MET A 23 -7.67 1.49 16.56
N THR A 24 -8.29 1.82 15.43
CA THR A 24 -7.71 1.59 14.10
C THR A 24 -8.01 2.76 13.17
N GLY A 25 -6.99 3.22 12.45
CA GLY A 25 -7.12 4.27 11.43
C GLY A 25 -7.57 3.75 10.07
N THR A 26 -7.46 2.44 9.81
CA THR A 26 -7.81 1.82 8.52
C THR A 26 -9.11 1.05 8.64
N LEU A 27 -9.91 1.08 7.56
CA LEU A 27 -11.13 0.28 7.45
C LEU A 27 -10.78 -1.19 7.68
N ILE A 28 -11.28 -1.78 8.76
CA ILE A 28 -11.12 -3.20 9.12
C ILE A 28 -11.88 -4.13 8.14
N GLN A 29 -12.00 -3.74 6.87
CA GLN A 29 -12.98 -4.28 5.92
C GLN A 29 -12.35 -5.09 4.77
N ASN A 30 -11.02 -5.01 4.58
CA ASN A 30 -10.39 -5.63 3.42
C ASN A 30 -9.99 -7.10 3.65
N ASN A 31 -9.86 -7.55 4.90
CA ASN A 31 -9.55 -8.93 5.26
C ASN A 31 -10.46 -9.39 6.41
N LEU A 32 -11.37 -10.32 6.13
CA LEU A 32 -12.36 -10.80 7.11
C LEU A 32 -11.73 -11.68 8.20
N THR A 33 -10.62 -12.35 7.90
CA THR A 33 -9.83 -13.09 8.90
C THR A 33 -9.20 -12.14 9.91
N GLU A 34 -8.62 -11.03 9.42
CA GLU A 34 -8.08 -9.97 10.29
C GLU A 34 -9.20 -9.34 11.12
N PHE A 35 -10.36 -9.07 10.50
CA PHE A 35 -11.53 -8.58 11.21
C PHE A 35 -11.97 -9.52 12.33
N TYR A 36 -12.06 -10.82 12.07
CA TYR A 36 -12.40 -11.83 13.07
C TYR A 36 -11.43 -11.81 14.24
N ALA A 37 -10.11 -11.81 13.97
CA ALA A 37 -9.09 -11.80 15.01
C ALA A 37 -9.23 -10.60 15.95
N LEU A 38 -9.49 -9.41 15.39
CA LEU A 38 -9.68 -8.17 16.15
C LEU A 38 -10.98 -8.19 16.96
N MET A 39 -12.08 -8.65 16.36
CA MET A 39 -13.36 -8.75 17.06
C MET A 39 -13.31 -9.81 18.16
N ASN A 40 -12.67 -10.95 17.94
CA ASN A 40 -12.54 -11.99 18.95
C ASN A 40 -11.63 -11.54 20.11
N PHE A 41 -10.63 -10.70 19.84
CA PHE A 41 -9.81 -10.10 20.89
C PHE A 41 -10.61 -9.14 21.79
N CYS A 42 -11.41 -8.25 21.21
CA CYS A 42 -12.20 -7.26 21.98
C CYS A 42 -13.49 -7.83 22.58
N CYS A 43 -14.17 -8.70 21.85
CA CYS A 43 -15.47 -9.28 22.18
C CYS A 43 -15.43 -10.80 21.93
N PRO A 44 -14.79 -11.57 22.82
CA PRO A 44 -14.69 -13.02 22.68
C PRO A 44 -16.06 -13.67 22.50
N ASN A 45 -16.15 -14.72 21.68
CA ASN A 45 -17.36 -15.50 21.39
C ASN A 45 -18.50 -14.78 20.65
N LEU A 46 -18.38 -13.47 20.34
CA LEU A 46 -19.43 -12.73 19.61
C LEU A 46 -19.70 -13.31 18.22
N LEU A 47 -18.64 -13.72 17.52
CA LEU A 47 -18.68 -14.22 16.14
C LEU A 47 -18.63 -15.76 16.04
N GLY A 48 -18.63 -16.44 17.20
CA GLY A 48 -18.41 -17.88 17.28
C GLY A 48 -16.96 -18.30 17.02
N GLU A 49 -16.79 -19.59 16.77
CA GLU A 49 -15.49 -20.17 16.42
C GLU A 49 -15.04 -19.74 15.01
N SER A 50 -13.73 -19.71 14.78
CA SER A 50 -13.14 -19.27 13.51
C SER A 50 -13.70 -20.01 12.30
N GLY A 51 -13.92 -21.33 12.41
CA GLY A 51 -14.52 -22.14 11.34
C GLY A 51 -15.95 -21.72 11.01
N GLN A 52 -16.78 -21.51 12.04
CA GLN A 52 -18.16 -21.05 11.87
C GLN A 52 -18.21 -19.64 11.27
N PHE A 53 -17.31 -18.75 11.68
CA PHE A 53 -17.21 -17.43 11.08
C PHE A 53 -16.81 -17.51 9.60
N HIS A 54 -15.86 -18.40 9.27
CA HIS A 54 -15.42 -18.60 7.91
C HIS A 54 -16.55 -19.09 7.00
N GLU A 55 -17.29 -20.11 7.42
CA GLU A 55 -18.39 -20.68 6.64
C GLU A 55 -19.59 -19.71 6.50
N ASN A 56 -19.97 -19.05 7.59
CA ASN A 56 -21.18 -18.21 7.62
C ASN A 56 -20.96 -16.81 7.05
N PHE A 57 -19.72 -16.30 7.03
CA PHE A 57 -19.43 -14.91 6.63
C PHE A 57 -18.26 -14.81 5.64
N SER A 58 -17.07 -15.28 5.99
CA SER A 58 -15.87 -15.06 5.16
C SER A 58 -16.04 -15.61 3.74
N MET A 59 -16.36 -16.89 3.65
CA MET A 59 -16.51 -17.63 2.41
C MET A 59 -17.62 -17.08 1.50
N PRO A 60 -18.88 -16.88 1.94
CA PRO A 60 -19.92 -16.32 1.08
C PRO A 60 -19.61 -14.88 0.64
N ILE A 61 -18.99 -14.06 1.50
CA ILE A 61 -18.64 -12.68 1.15
C ILE A 61 -17.53 -12.63 0.09
N GLU A 62 -16.51 -13.48 0.23
CA GLU A 62 -15.36 -13.54 -0.69
C GLU A 62 -15.73 -14.18 -2.04
N ARG A 63 -16.60 -15.19 -2.06
CA ARG A 63 -17.03 -15.86 -3.31
C ARG A 63 -17.67 -14.91 -4.31
N ALA A 64 -18.40 -13.90 -3.85
CA ALA A 64 -18.97 -12.87 -4.74
C ALA A 64 -17.94 -11.90 -5.34
N ARG A 65 -16.69 -11.89 -4.84
CA ARG A 65 -15.62 -11.02 -5.36
C ARG A 65 -14.96 -11.59 -6.61
N TYR A 66 -15.15 -12.87 -6.93
CA TYR A 66 -14.60 -13.47 -8.14
C TYR A 66 -15.30 -12.94 -9.40
N ARG A 67 -14.52 -12.71 -10.46
CA ARG A 67 -15.07 -12.30 -11.76
C ARG A 67 -15.99 -13.41 -12.29
N GLY A 68 -17.23 -13.04 -12.65
CA GLY A 68 -18.23 -13.99 -13.12
C GLY A 68 -19.07 -14.65 -12.03
N ALA A 69 -19.05 -14.13 -10.79
CA ALA A 69 -19.95 -14.60 -9.73
C ALA A 69 -21.42 -14.56 -10.18
N SER A 70 -22.15 -15.64 -9.91
CA SER A 70 -23.58 -15.73 -10.25
C SER A 70 -24.40 -14.73 -9.42
N ALA A 71 -25.58 -14.35 -9.92
CA ALA A 71 -26.50 -13.48 -9.19
C ALA A 71 -26.86 -14.04 -7.79
N GLN A 72 -26.92 -15.37 -7.66
CA GLN A 72 -27.16 -16.06 -6.41
C GLN A 72 -26.02 -15.83 -5.39
N LEU A 73 -24.76 -16.00 -5.81
CA LEU A 73 -23.60 -15.76 -4.93
C LEU A 73 -23.51 -14.29 -4.49
N ILE A 74 -23.86 -13.35 -5.37
CA ILE A 74 -23.89 -11.92 -5.04
C ILE A 74 -24.95 -11.66 -3.95
N LYS A 75 -26.15 -12.25 -4.09
CA LYS A 75 -27.22 -12.11 -3.11
C LYS A 75 -26.80 -12.66 -1.74
N GLU A 76 -26.25 -13.88 -1.71
CA GLU A 76 -25.74 -14.50 -0.48
C GLU A 76 -24.66 -13.65 0.20
N SER A 77 -23.75 -13.06 -0.58
CA SER A 77 -22.70 -12.16 -0.07
C SER A 77 -23.28 -10.89 0.58
N ILE A 78 -24.31 -10.30 -0.03
CA ILE A 78 -25.00 -9.12 0.53
C ILE A 78 -25.68 -9.50 1.84
N GLU A 79 -26.44 -10.60 1.88
CA GLU A 79 -27.13 -11.07 3.08
C GLU A 79 -26.15 -11.38 4.22
N ALA A 80 -25.06 -12.11 3.93
CA ALA A 80 -24.01 -12.40 4.91
C ALA A 80 -23.34 -11.11 5.42
N SER A 81 -23.04 -10.17 4.50
CA SER A 81 -22.44 -8.86 4.85
C SER A 81 -23.35 -8.03 5.74
N GLU A 82 -24.65 -7.98 5.47
CA GLU A 82 -25.62 -7.24 6.28
C GLU A 82 -25.81 -7.87 7.65
N ARG A 83 -25.89 -9.21 7.71
CA ARG A 83 -25.96 -9.94 8.98
C ARG A 83 -24.73 -9.66 9.84
N LEU A 84 -23.53 -9.73 9.25
CA LEU A 84 -22.29 -9.43 9.95
C LEU A 84 -22.28 -7.99 10.47
N LYS A 85 -22.63 -7.01 9.61
CA LYS A 85 -22.70 -5.59 10.00
C LYS A 85 -23.66 -5.36 11.17
N LYS A 86 -24.85 -5.96 11.15
CA LYS A 86 -25.83 -5.84 12.25
C LYS A 86 -25.28 -6.39 13.56
N LEU A 87 -24.58 -7.52 13.50
CA LEU A 87 -24.04 -8.21 14.67
C LEU A 87 -22.91 -7.42 15.35
N VAL A 88 -22.06 -6.76 14.56
CA VAL A 88 -20.91 -6.00 15.07
C VAL A 88 -21.19 -4.52 15.32
N SER A 89 -22.26 -3.97 14.75
CA SER A 89 -22.64 -2.55 14.87
C SER A 89 -22.61 -2.01 16.31
N PRO A 90 -23.11 -2.72 17.34
CA PRO A 90 -23.09 -2.21 18.72
C PRO A 90 -21.67 -2.05 19.31
N PHE A 91 -20.68 -2.76 18.76
CA PHE A 91 -19.31 -2.84 19.27
C PHE A 91 -18.32 -2.03 18.44
N VAL A 92 -18.75 -1.52 17.28
CA VAL A 92 -17.89 -0.78 16.35
C VAL A 92 -18.36 0.68 16.25
N LEU A 93 -17.59 1.58 16.86
CA LEU A 93 -17.81 3.01 16.71
C LEU A 93 -17.04 3.54 15.51
N ARG A 94 -17.74 3.92 14.44
CA ARG A 94 -17.15 4.59 13.27
C ARG A 94 -17.77 5.95 13.04
N ARG A 95 -16.97 7.01 13.17
CA ARG A 95 -17.35 8.37 12.77
C ARG A 95 -16.62 8.73 11.46
N THR A 96 -17.38 9.00 10.41
CA THR A 96 -16.80 9.48 9.14
C THR A 96 -16.60 10.99 9.20
N LYS A 97 -15.67 11.51 8.38
CA LYS A 97 -15.49 12.97 8.22
C LYS A 97 -16.78 13.66 7.77
N GLU A 98 -17.67 12.95 7.07
CA GLU A 98 -18.97 13.47 6.64
C GLU A 98 -19.94 13.68 7.80
N MET A 99 -19.98 12.74 8.76
CA MET A 99 -20.78 12.89 9.99
C MET A 99 -20.29 14.06 10.85
N LEU A 100 -19.03 14.46 10.68
CA LEU A 100 -18.44 15.62 11.34
C LEU A 100 -18.71 16.94 10.61
N LYS A 101 -19.20 16.95 9.36
CA LYS A 101 -19.50 18.19 8.61
C LYS A 101 -20.46 19.11 9.37
N ASN A 102 -21.39 18.55 10.12
CA ASN A 102 -22.36 19.31 10.93
C ASN A 102 -21.71 20.00 12.16
N SER A 103 -20.54 19.53 12.62
CA SER A 103 -19.76 20.14 13.71
C SER A 103 -18.50 20.87 13.23
N ALA A 104 -18.15 20.70 11.95
CA ALA A 104 -16.91 21.15 11.34
C ALA A 104 -17.13 22.38 10.42
N SER A 105 -17.94 23.35 10.86
CA SER A 105 -18.18 24.62 10.15
C SER A 105 -16.91 25.46 9.88
N LYS A 106 -15.75 25.01 10.35
CA LYS A 106 -14.44 25.64 10.19
C LYS A 106 -13.48 24.92 9.24
N LEU A 107 -13.84 23.75 8.69
CA LEU A 107 -12.96 23.04 7.75
C LEU A 107 -13.31 23.43 6.31
N GLY A 108 -12.31 23.90 5.56
CA GLY A 108 -12.46 24.18 4.13
C GLY A 108 -12.72 22.92 3.29
N THR A 109 -13.17 23.13 2.06
CA THR A 109 -13.42 22.05 1.10
C THR A 109 -12.10 21.34 0.74
N LYS A 110 -12.05 20.01 0.91
CA LYS A 110 -10.92 19.20 0.45
C LYS A 110 -11.08 18.95 -1.05
N HIS A 111 -10.10 19.37 -1.84
CA HIS A 111 -9.99 19.01 -3.26
C HIS A 111 -8.95 17.88 -3.41
N GLU A 112 -9.33 16.82 -4.11
CA GLU A 112 -8.44 15.71 -4.46
C GLU A 112 -8.25 15.70 -5.97
N LEU A 113 -7.00 15.73 -6.43
CA LEU A 113 -6.65 15.78 -7.84
C LEU A 113 -5.68 14.64 -8.16
N THR A 114 -6.01 13.87 -9.19
CA THR A 114 -5.12 12.84 -9.75
C THR A 114 -4.46 13.40 -11.00
N VAL A 115 -3.14 13.53 -10.99
CA VAL A 115 -2.36 14.04 -12.12
C VAL A 115 -1.72 12.88 -12.85
N TRP A 116 -2.00 12.77 -14.15
CA TRP A 116 -1.39 11.79 -15.04
C TRP A 116 -0.21 12.44 -15.75
N LEU A 117 0.99 11.90 -15.55
CA LEU A 117 2.23 12.41 -16.14
C LEU A 117 2.71 11.43 -17.21
N LYS A 118 3.10 11.96 -18.37
CA LYS A 118 3.82 11.19 -19.38
C LYS A 118 5.23 10.92 -18.84
N ILE A 119 5.71 9.68 -18.92
CA ILE A 119 7.09 9.33 -18.54
C ILE A 119 8.11 10.03 -19.45
N SER A 120 9.31 10.31 -18.92
CA SER A 120 10.39 10.90 -19.70
C SER A 120 11.00 9.88 -20.68
N ALA A 121 11.77 10.35 -21.67
CA ALA A 121 12.47 9.47 -22.60
C ALA A 121 13.43 8.51 -21.87
N ALA A 122 14.13 8.97 -20.83
CA ALA A 122 15.01 8.14 -20.01
C ALA A 122 14.23 7.07 -19.23
N GLN A 123 13.07 7.42 -18.68
CA GLN A 123 12.20 6.46 -17.99
C GLN A 123 11.63 5.42 -18.96
N GLU A 124 11.18 5.85 -20.14
CA GLU A 124 10.67 4.95 -21.19
C GLU A 124 11.74 3.97 -21.66
N TYR A 125 12.96 4.46 -21.88
CA TYR A 125 14.10 3.64 -22.28
C TYR A 125 14.44 2.58 -21.22
N LEU A 126 14.58 2.97 -19.95
CA LEU A 126 14.85 2.04 -18.85
C LEU A 126 13.72 1.03 -18.63
N TYR A 127 12.47 1.48 -18.72
CA TYR A 127 11.31 0.62 -18.55
C TYR A 127 11.18 -0.41 -19.69
N THR A 128 11.43 0.02 -20.93
CA THR A 128 11.43 -0.86 -22.10
C THR A 128 12.52 -1.92 -21.97
N ASN A 129 13.74 -1.53 -21.58
CA ASN A 129 14.83 -2.47 -21.37
C ASN A 129 14.54 -3.43 -20.19
N LEU A 130 13.90 -2.97 -19.11
CA LEU A 130 13.48 -3.84 -18.01
C LEU A 130 12.54 -4.95 -18.49
N ILE A 131 11.55 -4.61 -19.34
CA ILE A 131 10.60 -5.58 -19.91
C ILE A 131 11.27 -6.50 -20.92
N MET A 132 12.13 -5.95 -21.79
CA MET A 132 12.80 -6.72 -22.85
C MET A 132 13.93 -7.60 -22.31
N SER A 133 14.51 -7.24 -21.16
CA SER A 133 15.51 -8.05 -20.51
C SER A 133 14.87 -9.34 -19.99
N ASN A 134 15.44 -10.49 -20.39
CA ASN A 134 15.06 -11.82 -19.90
C ASN A 134 15.35 -12.03 -18.39
N VAL A 135 15.66 -10.95 -17.69
CA VAL A 135 15.87 -10.83 -16.26
C VAL A 135 14.58 -11.12 -15.49
N LEU A 136 13.42 -10.99 -16.14
CA LEU A 136 12.10 -11.38 -15.63
C LEU A 136 11.84 -12.89 -15.73
N GLY A 137 12.83 -13.73 -15.36
CA GLY A 137 12.67 -15.19 -15.37
C GLY A 137 11.50 -15.67 -14.49
N ASP A 138 11.04 -16.90 -14.72
CA ASP A 138 9.92 -17.53 -14.01
C ASP A 138 10.21 -17.89 -12.53
N GLU A 139 11.36 -17.46 -12.00
CA GLU A 139 11.70 -17.72 -10.61
C GLU A 139 10.75 -17.00 -9.63
N PRO A 140 10.35 -17.66 -8.53
CA PRO A 140 9.51 -17.04 -7.52
C PRO A 140 10.22 -15.85 -6.86
N GLY A 141 9.57 -14.68 -6.88
CA GLY A 141 10.12 -13.43 -6.34
C GLY A 141 10.52 -12.41 -7.41
N THR A 142 10.78 -12.85 -8.64
CA THR A 142 11.13 -11.98 -9.77
C THR A 142 10.08 -10.91 -10.07
N PRO A 143 8.76 -11.20 -10.05
CA PRO A 143 7.76 -10.16 -10.28
C PRO A 143 7.78 -9.04 -9.23
N LEU A 144 8.11 -9.37 -7.98
CA LEU A 144 8.19 -8.39 -6.90
C LEU A 144 9.44 -7.52 -7.05
N ALA A 145 10.60 -8.13 -7.29
CA ALA A 145 11.86 -7.43 -7.54
C ALA A 145 11.75 -6.51 -8.76
N ALA A 146 11.18 -7.00 -9.86
CA ALA A 146 10.92 -6.21 -11.06
C ALA A 146 9.99 -5.02 -10.79
N SER A 147 8.94 -5.23 -9.99
CA SER A 147 8.03 -4.16 -9.57
C SER A 147 8.73 -3.10 -8.72
N GLN A 148 9.69 -3.49 -7.88
CA GLN A 148 10.53 -2.56 -7.11
C GLN A 148 11.44 -1.74 -8.05
N VAL A 149 12.10 -2.36 -9.03
CA VAL A 149 12.93 -1.65 -10.02
C VAL A 149 12.10 -0.70 -10.88
N ALA A 150 10.95 -1.15 -11.38
CA ALA A 150 10.02 -0.30 -12.13
C ALA A 150 9.56 0.92 -11.30
N ARG A 151 9.33 0.74 -9.99
CA ARG A 151 9.02 1.85 -9.07
C ARG A 151 10.18 2.83 -8.98
N SER A 152 11.42 2.35 -8.86
CA SER A 152 12.61 3.21 -8.86
C SER A 152 12.72 4.03 -10.14
N ILE A 153 12.56 3.41 -11.32
CA ILE A 153 12.55 4.11 -12.63
C ILE A 153 11.49 5.22 -12.64
N CYS A 154 10.26 4.89 -12.23
CA CYS A 154 9.15 5.84 -12.19
C CYS A 154 9.35 6.99 -11.19
N ASN A 155 10.16 6.80 -10.14
CA ASN A 155 10.48 7.84 -9.17
C ASN A 155 11.61 8.73 -9.69
N HIS A 156 12.75 8.13 -10.07
CA HIS A 156 13.83 8.82 -10.77
C HIS A 156 14.80 7.80 -11.41
N PRO A 157 15.26 7.99 -12.67
CA PRO A 157 16.27 7.13 -13.28
C PRO A 157 17.55 6.94 -12.45
N VAL A 158 18.01 8.00 -11.77
CA VAL A 158 19.18 7.95 -10.87
C VAL A 158 19.03 6.90 -9.76
N MET A 159 17.82 6.60 -9.29
CA MET A 159 17.60 5.57 -8.24
C MET A 159 17.92 4.14 -8.72
N VAL A 160 18.15 3.96 -10.01
CA VAL A 160 18.61 2.69 -10.60
C VAL A 160 20.12 2.69 -10.83
N ILE A 161 20.69 3.85 -11.14
CA ILE A 161 22.09 4.03 -11.56
C ILE A 161 23.02 4.33 -10.37
N GLY A 162 22.56 5.19 -9.46
CA GLY A 162 23.32 5.66 -8.30
C GLY A 162 23.39 4.62 -7.20
N SER A 163 24.31 3.66 -7.34
CA SER A 163 24.68 2.74 -6.25
C SER A 163 25.53 3.40 -5.15
N ASP A 164 25.97 4.65 -5.33
CA ASP A 164 26.87 5.34 -4.39
C ASP A 164 26.20 6.34 -3.42
N PHE A 165 24.91 6.67 -3.61
CA PHE A 165 24.20 7.51 -2.62
C PHE A 165 23.86 6.76 -1.31
N GLU A 166 24.00 5.43 -1.30
CA GLU A 166 23.66 4.57 -0.16
C GLU A 166 24.86 4.23 0.75
N GLN A 167 26.09 4.65 0.44
CA GLN A 167 27.25 4.37 1.32
C GLN A 167 27.25 5.16 2.65
N ARG A 168 26.20 5.96 2.94
CA ARG A 168 26.16 6.82 4.13
C ARG A 168 25.22 6.37 5.26
N GLY A 169 24.69 5.15 5.19
CA GLY A 169 23.92 4.54 6.28
C GLY A 169 24.15 3.04 6.34
N GLU A 170 25.11 2.61 7.16
CA GLU A 170 25.33 1.20 7.46
C GLU A 170 24.10 0.62 8.18
N SER A 171 23.40 -0.30 7.53
CA SER A 171 22.85 -1.50 8.17
C SER A 171 22.63 -2.58 7.10
N GLU A 172 23.50 -3.59 7.11
CA GLU A 172 23.37 -4.80 6.29
C GLU A 172 22.13 -5.61 6.72
N GLU A 173 20.97 -5.37 6.11
CA GLU A 173 19.92 -6.37 5.98
C GLU A 173 19.53 -6.53 4.52
N LYS A 174 19.94 -7.67 3.96
CA LYS A 174 19.57 -8.25 2.65
C LYS A 174 18.92 -7.26 1.68
N LYS A 175 19.74 -6.51 0.94
CA LYS A 175 19.31 -6.09 -0.40
C LYS A 175 18.79 -7.34 -1.10
N ASP A 176 17.55 -7.29 -1.62
CA ASP A 176 17.01 -8.38 -2.42
C ASP A 176 18.01 -8.61 -3.55
N ALA A 177 18.83 -9.66 -3.43
CA ALA A 177 19.94 -9.93 -4.35
C ALA A 177 19.44 -9.98 -5.80
N LEU A 178 18.18 -10.40 -5.96
CA LEU A 178 17.45 -10.37 -7.21
C LEU A 178 17.29 -8.94 -7.74
N THR A 179 16.77 -7.99 -6.95
CA THR A 179 16.64 -6.57 -7.34
C THR A 179 17.97 -5.96 -7.79
N ASP A 180 19.08 -6.29 -7.12
CA ASP A 180 20.41 -5.84 -7.52
C ASP A 180 20.91 -6.50 -8.81
N ILE A 181 20.64 -7.79 -9.02
CA ILE A 181 20.90 -8.48 -10.29
C ILE A 181 20.11 -7.81 -11.42
N ILE A 182 18.82 -7.50 -11.20
CA ILE A 182 17.97 -6.83 -12.18
C ILE A 182 18.53 -5.45 -12.54
N ARG A 183 18.93 -4.66 -11.54
CA ARG A 183 19.56 -3.34 -11.77
C ARG A 183 20.84 -3.45 -12.56
N LYS A 184 21.77 -4.34 -12.17
CA LYS A 184 23.05 -4.52 -12.86
C LYS A 184 22.87 -5.01 -14.30
N GLY A 185 21.95 -5.95 -14.52
CA GLY A 185 21.58 -6.41 -15.86
C GLY A 185 21.00 -5.28 -16.72
N LEU A 186 20.13 -4.45 -16.13
CA LEU A 186 19.55 -3.31 -16.82
C LEU A 186 20.62 -2.26 -17.20
N LEU A 187 21.55 -1.94 -16.29
CA LEU A 187 22.66 -1.02 -16.56
C LEU A 187 23.59 -1.53 -17.65
N ALA A 188 23.91 -2.83 -17.64
CA ALA A 188 24.75 -3.45 -18.67
C ALA A 188 24.13 -3.41 -20.08
N VAL A 189 22.79 -3.37 -20.18
CA VAL A 189 22.07 -3.31 -21.47
C VAL A 189 21.80 -1.88 -21.92
N SER A 190 21.81 -0.91 -21.00
CA SER A 190 21.28 0.42 -21.25
C SER A 190 22.30 1.46 -21.76
N ASN A 191 23.60 1.14 -21.91
CA ASN A 191 24.64 2.07 -22.39
C ASN A 191 24.52 3.50 -21.78
N ILE A 192 24.09 3.58 -20.52
CA ILE A 192 23.93 4.85 -19.82
C ILE A 192 25.27 5.16 -19.15
N GLU A 193 26.16 5.77 -19.92
CA GLU A 193 27.33 6.45 -19.38
C GLU A 193 26.86 7.86 -18.97
N ASP A 194 26.94 8.15 -17.67
CA ASP A 194 26.76 9.47 -17.07
C ASP A 194 25.36 10.11 -17.15
N ILE A 195 24.47 9.68 -16.24
CA ILE A 195 23.35 10.53 -15.83
C ILE A 195 23.84 11.52 -14.76
N GLU A 196 23.76 12.81 -15.07
CA GLU A 196 23.93 13.86 -14.07
C GLU A 196 22.83 13.74 -12.99
N VAL A 197 23.26 13.62 -11.74
CA VAL A 197 22.38 13.44 -10.58
C VAL A 197 21.38 14.60 -10.41
N ASP A 198 21.77 15.79 -10.86
CA ASP A 198 20.99 17.03 -10.75
C ASP A 198 20.08 17.29 -11.96
N ASP A 199 20.05 16.40 -12.96
CA ASP A 199 19.13 16.53 -14.07
C ASP A 199 17.72 16.05 -13.68
N TYR A 200 16.96 16.96 -13.10
CA TYR A 200 15.56 16.74 -12.70
C TYR A 200 14.61 16.50 -13.88
N SER A 201 15.03 16.79 -15.13
CA SER A 201 14.23 16.55 -16.33
C SER A 201 14.06 15.07 -16.65
N LEU A 202 14.91 14.22 -16.06
CA LEU A 202 14.91 12.79 -16.26
C LEU A 202 13.73 12.09 -15.59
N SER A 203 13.06 12.72 -14.62
CA SER A 203 11.83 12.20 -14.02
C SER A 203 10.68 13.17 -14.15
N SER A 204 9.64 12.75 -14.86
CA SER A 204 8.43 13.56 -15.01
C SER A 204 7.78 13.89 -13.67
N LYS A 205 7.89 13.02 -12.66
CA LYS A 205 7.36 13.28 -11.31
C LYS A 205 8.15 14.36 -10.60
N VAL A 206 9.48 14.33 -10.69
CA VAL A 206 10.33 15.34 -10.03
C VAL A 206 10.17 16.67 -10.75
N ALA A 207 10.23 16.69 -12.08
CA ALA A 207 10.01 17.89 -12.88
C ALA A 207 8.65 18.55 -12.59
N PHE A 208 7.57 17.77 -12.55
CA PHE A 208 6.24 18.28 -12.21
C PHE A 208 6.16 18.78 -10.76
N THR A 209 6.78 18.05 -9.82
CA THR A 209 6.78 18.43 -8.41
C THR A 209 7.53 19.74 -8.20
N LEU A 210 8.70 19.91 -8.79
CA LEU A 210 9.48 21.16 -8.74
C LEU A 210 8.72 22.32 -9.37
N TYR A 211 8.09 22.10 -10.52
CA TYR A 211 7.21 23.09 -11.14
C TYR A 211 6.07 23.51 -10.20
N LEU A 212 5.43 22.55 -9.53
CA LEU A 212 4.35 22.82 -8.58
C LEU A 212 4.86 23.55 -7.33
N VAL A 213 6.00 23.14 -6.79
CA VAL A 213 6.65 23.79 -5.63
C VAL A 213 6.92 25.27 -5.94
N ASP A 214 7.55 25.57 -7.08
CA ASP A 214 7.86 26.95 -7.49
C ASP A 214 6.59 27.82 -7.58
N ARG A 215 5.51 27.27 -8.13
CA ARG A 215 4.21 27.95 -8.19
C ARG A 215 3.60 28.18 -6.81
N LEU A 216 3.59 27.17 -5.95
CA LEU A 216 3.01 27.27 -4.61
C LEU A 216 3.78 28.23 -3.69
N ILE A 217 5.11 28.27 -3.82
CA ILE A 217 5.96 29.24 -3.10
C ILE A 217 5.61 30.67 -3.53
N LYS A 218 5.42 30.92 -4.83
CA LYS A 218 5.03 32.25 -5.35
C LYS A 218 3.66 32.70 -4.86
N GLU A 219 2.77 31.76 -4.53
CA GLU A 219 1.44 32.03 -3.98
C GLU A 219 1.41 32.02 -2.44
N ASP A 220 2.56 31.88 -1.76
CA ASP A 220 2.68 31.78 -0.30
C ASP A 220 1.83 30.64 0.32
N ILE A 221 1.65 29.55 -0.44
CA ILE A 221 0.91 28.37 0.00
C ILE A 221 1.87 27.38 0.66
N ARG A 222 1.59 27.06 1.93
CA ARG A 222 2.30 25.98 2.63
C ARG A 222 1.92 24.62 2.06
N SER A 223 2.91 23.91 1.55
CA SER A 223 2.76 22.56 1.01
C SER A 223 3.42 21.50 1.90
N CYS A 224 2.91 20.27 1.83
CA CYS A 224 3.49 19.11 2.50
C CYS A 224 3.62 17.99 1.46
N TYR A 225 4.81 17.39 1.37
CA TYR A 225 5.13 16.34 0.42
C TYR A 225 5.34 15.03 1.18
N PHE A 226 4.66 13.98 0.76
CA PHE A 226 4.83 12.65 1.31
C PHE A 226 5.61 11.81 0.31
N LEU A 227 6.84 11.47 0.67
CA LEU A 227 7.70 10.60 -0.11
C LEU A 227 7.72 9.24 0.57
N ASN A 228 7.35 8.20 -0.17
CA ASN A 228 7.57 6.82 0.27
C ASN A 228 8.86 6.34 -0.37
N LEU A 229 9.96 6.90 0.11
CA LEU A 229 11.28 6.35 -0.11
C LEU A 229 11.42 5.21 0.90
N HIS A 230 11.90 4.05 0.46
CA HIS A 230 12.38 3.06 1.41
C HIS A 230 13.61 3.66 2.07
N GLU A 231 13.42 4.42 3.15
CA GLU A 231 14.47 4.63 4.14
C GLU A 231 14.71 3.26 4.78
N HIS A 232 15.90 2.74 4.51
CA HIS A 232 16.48 1.61 5.21
C HIS A 232 17.07 2.11 6.52
#